data_AF-A0A3E0N4F2-F1
#
_entry.id   AF-A0A3E0N4F2-F1
#
_cell.length_a   1.000
_cell.length_b   1.000
_cell.length_c   1.000
_cell.angle_alpha   90.00
_cell.angle_beta   90.00
_cell.angle_gamma   90.00
#
_symmetry.space_group_name_H-M   'P 1'
#
loop_
_entity.id
_entity.type
_entity.pdbx_description
1 polymer ?
#
loop_
_entity_poly.entity_id
_entity_poly.type
_entity_poly.pdbx_seq_one_letter_code
_entity_poly.pdbx_strand_id
1 'polypeptide(L)'
;MMTRQMHLGVWLAMSLSLLLVGASLTLGQAPGRNTFGANRRGREATRGESAAAASSRNFRHLREGEHLNDVLGYFVVHGDQVTFYSEGEREDGSDKLKLIALPNLNLERFRNDSSAANRDVRWLISGTVTEYQDHNYILLGRVLKKASGGSSDSDAR
;
A
#
# COMPACT_ATOMS: atom_id res chain seq x y z
N MET A 1 -10.23 -44.47 22.47
CA MET A 1 -8.75 -44.54 22.42
C MET A 1 -8.39 -44.29 20.95
N MET A 2 -7.75 -43.21 20.51
CA MET A 2 -6.56 -42.53 21.02
C MET A 2 -6.65 -41.01 20.79
N THR A 3 -6.12 -40.30 21.78
CA THR A 3 -5.91 -38.86 21.94
C THR A 3 -4.55 -38.45 21.36
N ARG A 4 -4.47 -37.27 20.72
CA ARG A 4 -3.26 -36.46 20.45
C ARG A 4 -3.75 -35.00 20.51
N GLN A 5 -3.46 -34.11 21.47
CA GLN A 5 -2.32 -33.89 22.39
C GLN A 5 -0.98 -33.78 21.65
N MET A 6 -0.64 -32.56 21.22
CA MET A 6 0.74 -32.03 21.20
C MET A 6 0.74 -30.49 21.35
N HIS A 7 1.19 -30.05 22.54
CA HIS A 7 2.12 -28.94 22.87
C HIS A 7 2.10 -27.65 22.02
N LEU A 8 1.81 -26.44 22.52
CA LEU A 8 2.36 -25.69 23.67
C LEU A 8 3.88 -25.41 23.58
N GLY A 9 4.24 -24.19 23.15
CA GLY A 9 5.53 -23.50 23.30
C GLY A 9 5.31 -22.08 22.78
N VAL A 10 5.16 -21.01 23.56
CA VAL A 10 5.93 -20.42 24.68
C VAL A 10 7.38 -20.09 24.30
N TRP A 11 7.70 -18.79 24.46
CA TRP A 11 9.00 -18.08 24.36
C TRP A 11 9.42 -17.70 22.92
N LEU A 12 9.70 -16.44 22.59
CA LEU A 12 10.66 -15.56 23.26
C LEU A 12 10.32 -14.07 23.03
N ALA A 13 10.28 -13.31 24.11
CA ALA A 13 10.35 -11.85 24.10
C ALA A 13 11.80 -11.39 23.87
N MET A 14 12.03 -10.36 23.06
CA MET A 14 13.25 -9.56 23.04
C MET A 14 12.85 -8.12 22.69
N SER A 15 12.67 -7.28 23.72
CA SER A 15 13.65 -6.29 24.19
C SER A 15 14.03 -5.29 23.08
N LEU A 16 13.34 -4.16 23.00
CA LEU A 16 13.64 -2.92 23.75
C LEU A 16 15.09 -2.45 23.53
N SER A 17 15.27 -1.49 22.63
CA SER A 17 16.39 -0.55 22.66
C SER A 17 15.91 0.83 22.24
N LEU A 18 15.70 1.61 23.29
CA LEU A 18 15.61 3.06 23.36
C LEU A 18 16.98 3.67 22.98
N LEU A 19 17.02 4.76 22.20
CA LEU A 19 17.95 5.92 22.38
C LEU A 19 17.77 6.92 21.21
N LEU A 20 17.26 8.12 21.50
CA LEU A 20 17.97 9.43 21.62
C LEU A 20 17.86 10.28 20.33
N VAL A 21 17.01 11.31 20.34
CA VAL A 21 17.36 12.74 20.51
C VAL A 21 18.30 13.29 19.43
N GLY A 22 17.74 14.17 18.60
CA GLY A 22 18.48 15.00 17.65
C GLY A 22 17.60 16.12 17.11
N ALA A 23 17.18 17.03 18.00
CA ALA A 23 16.59 18.30 17.59
C ALA A 23 17.69 19.20 17.02
N SER A 24 17.57 19.62 15.77
CA SER A 24 18.34 20.73 15.22
C SER A 24 17.38 21.75 14.65
N LEU A 25 17.10 22.77 15.45
CA LEU A 25 16.58 24.04 14.96
C LEU A 25 17.68 24.72 14.14
N THR A 26 17.39 25.04 12.88
CA THR A 26 18.15 26.06 12.15
C THR A 26 17.19 27.16 11.75
N LEU A 27 17.22 28.24 12.53
CA LEU A 27 16.69 29.54 12.17
C LEU A 27 17.79 30.26 11.37
N GLY A 28 17.49 30.64 10.13
CA GLY A 28 18.42 31.40 9.28
C GLY A 28 17.67 32.23 8.26
N GLN A 29 17.39 33.48 8.61
CA GLN A 29 16.95 34.52 7.66
C GLN A 29 18.16 35.09 6.91
N ALA A 30 18.03 35.34 5.61
CA ALA A 30 18.62 36.51 4.94
C ALA A 30 17.93 36.77 3.59
N PRO A 31 17.45 38.00 3.31
CA PRO A 31 17.01 38.41 1.98
C PRO A 31 18.18 38.97 1.18
N GLY A 32 18.57 38.27 0.11
CA GLY A 32 19.62 38.71 -0.83
C GLY A 32 19.05 38.89 -2.22
N ARG A 33 18.64 40.12 -2.54
CA ARG A 33 18.22 40.57 -3.87
C ARG A 33 19.45 41.15 -4.57
N ASN A 34 20.01 40.48 -5.59
CA ASN A 34 20.97 41.06 -6.54
C ASN A 34 20.82 40.46 -7.95
N THR A 35 20.28 41.30 -8.84
CA THR A 35 20.66 41.58 -10.23
C THR A 35 21.40 40.55 -11.09
N PHE A 36 20.74 40.18 -12.20
CA PHE A 36 21.19 40.20 -13.60
C PHE A 36 22.67 39.86 -13.90
N GLY A 37 22.88 38.67 -14.46
CA GLY A 37 24.12 38.27 -15.13
C GLY A 37 23.84 37.09 -16.07
N ALA A 38 24.03 37.33 -17.36
CA ALA A 38 23.75 36.38 -18.43
C ALA A 38 24.76 35.23 -18.51
N ASN A 39 24.30 34.15 -19.14
CA ASN A 39 25.04 33.24 -20.03
C ASN A 39 25.57 31.89 -19.48
N ARG A 40 24.73 30.87 -19.74
CA ARG A 40 25.01 29.52 -20.29
C ARG A 40 26.25 28.71 -19.86
N ARG A 41 25.92 27.42 -19.63
CA ARG A 41 26.70 26.17 -19.68
C ARG A 41 27.20 25.66 -18.34
N GLY A 42 26.37 24.79 -17.78
CA GLY A 42 26.67 23.93 -16.64
C GLY A 42 25.46 23.03 -16.40
N ARG A 43 25.10 22.23 -17.42
CA ARG A 43 23.98 21.28 -17.38
C ARG A 43 24.48 20.03 -16.67
N GLU A 44 24.52 20.07 -15.36
CA GLU A 44 24.81 18.93 -14.50
C GLU A 44 23.94 19.05 -13.25
N ALA A 45 23.42 17.91 -12.77
CA ALA A 45 22.44 17.75 -11.69
C ALA A 45 20.97 18.04 -12.04
N THR A 46 20.29 17.04 -12.61
CA THR A 46 18.94 16.59 -12.19
C THR A 46 18.53 15.35 -12.99
N ARG A 47 19.09 14.19 -12.63
CA ARG A 47 18.65 12.87 -13.15
C ARG A 47 18.06 11.95 -12.07
N GLY A 48 17.96 12.41 -10.82
CA GLY A 48 17.42 11.62 -9.70
C GLY A 48 15.92 11.80 -9.43
N GLU A 49 15.33 12.93 -9.84
CA GLU A 49 13.99 13.35 -9.39
C GLU A 49 12.89 13.16 -10.45
N SER A 50 13.17 12.38 -11.49
CA SER A 50 12.21 12.15 -12.59
C SER A 50 11.62 10.73 -12.60
N ALA A 51 12.09 9.82 -11.74
CA ALA A 51 11.59 8.44 -11.71
C ALA A 51 10.37 8.25 -10.78
N ALA A 52 10.27 9.02 -9.69
CA ALA A 52 9.16 8.94 -8.75
C ALA A 52 7.87 9.64 -9.25
N ALA A 53 8.01 10.69 -10.06
CA ALA A 53 6.86 11.40 -10.64
C ALA A 53 6.26 10.68 -11.87
N ALA A 54 7.00 9.76 -12.51
CA ALA A 54 6.55 9.08 -13.71
C ALA A 54 5.58 7.90 -13.42
N SER A 55 5.55 7.38 -12.18
CA SER A 55 4.71 6.25 -11.78
C SER A 55 3.32 6.63 -11.24
N SER A 56 3.03 7.93 -11.12
CA SER A 56 1.73 8.45 -10.63
C SER A 56 0.71 8.73 -11.74
N ARG A 57 1.02 8.47 -13.02
CA ARG A 57 0.24 9.02 -14.14
C ARG A 57 -1.09 8.33 -14.47
N ASN A 58 -1.39 7.16 -13.92
CA ASN A 58 -2.58 6.39 -14.32
C ASN A 58 -3.30 5.74 -13.11
N PHE A 59 -3.34 6.41 -11.95
CA PHE A 59 -4.18 5.95 -10.84
C PHE A 59 -5.29 6.97 -10.61
N ARG A 60 -6.53 6.50 -10.61
CA ARG A 60 -7.66 7.37 -10.34
C ARG A 60 -7.60 7.85 -8.90
N HIS A 61 -7.75 9.16 -8.75
CA HIS A 61 -7.94 9.77 -7.44
C HIS A 61 -9.42 9.65 -7.05
N LEU A 62 -9.68 9.07 -5.89
CA LEU A 62 -11.03 8.92 -5.34
C LEU A 62 -11.32 10.06 -4.37
N ARG A 63 -12.61 10.38 -4.19
CA ARG A 63 -12.98 11.45 -3.26
C ARG A 63 -13.04 10.91 -1.84
N GLU A 64 -12.76 11.79 -0.88
CA GLU A 64 -12.98 11.48 0.54
C GLU A 64 -14.43 11.03 0.79
N GLY A 65 -14.57 9.95 1.57
CA GLY A 65 -15.86 9.36 1.92
C GLY A 65 -16.44 8.42 0.85
N GLU A 66 -15.80 8.27 -0.32
CA GLU A 66 -16.26 7.35 -1.35
C GLU A 66 -16.24 5.90 -0.84
N HIS A 67 -17.33 5.17 -1.08
CA HIS A 67 -17.46 3.78 -0.65
C HIS A 67 -17.18 2.83 -1.81
N LEU A 68 -16.22 1.93 -1.62
CA LEU A 68 -15.90 0.88 -2.57
C LEU A 68 -16.71 -0.37 -2.24
N ASN A 69 -17.35 -0.91 -3.27
CA ASN A 69 -18.15 -2.12 -3.18
C ASN A 69 -17.53 -3.19 -4.07
N ASP A 70 -17.15 -4.30 -3.45
CA ASP A 70 -16.67 -5.51 -4.12
C ASP A 70 -15.63 -5.26 -5.23
N VAL A 71 -14.60 -4.50 -4.91
CA VAL A 71 -13.51 -4.21 -5.83
C VAL A 71 -12.51 -5.37 -5.81
N LEU A 72 -12.27 -5.95 -6.98
CA LEU A 72 -11.30 -7.03 -7.16
C LEU A 72 -9.89 -6.45 -7.31
N GLY A 73 -8.90 -7.12 -6.72
CA GLY A 73 -7.50 -6.78 -6.88
C GLY A 73 -6.57 -7.66 -6.05
N TYR A 74 -5.39 -7.13 -5.76
CA TYR A 74 -4.39 -7.79 -4.94
C TYR A 74 -3.73 -6.82 -3.97
N PHE A 75 -3.14 -7.38 -2.93
CA PHE A 75 -2.41 -6.62 -1.92
C PHE A 75 -0.91 -6.75 -2.10
N VAL A 76 -0.19 -5.70 -1.70
CA VAL A 76 1.26 -5.71 -1.54
C VAL A 76 1.59 -5.24 -0.14
N VAL A 77 2.38 -6.04 0.57
CA VAL A 77 2.81 -5.77 1.95
C VAL A 77 4.25 -5.26 1.94
N HIS A 78 4.48 -4.10 2.53
CA HIS A 78 5.78 -3.45 2.69
C HIS A 78 6.01 -3.08 4.16
N GLY A 79 6.59 -4.01 4.93
CA GLY A 79 6.71 -3.86 6.38
C GLY A 79 5.34 -3.80 7.04
N ASP A 80 5.02 -2.65 7.64
CA ASP A 80 3.71 -2.39 8.25
C ASP A 80 2.67 -1.78 7.31
N GLN A 81 3.10 -1.30 6.15
CA GLN A 81 2.20 -0.72 5.16
C GLN A 81 1.64 -1.81 4.26
N VAL A 82 0.32 -1.81 4.06
CA VAL A 82 -0.38 -2.67 3.11
C VAL A 82 -1.02 -1.78 2.05
N THR A 83 -0.73 -2.06 0.77
CA THR A 83 -1.30 -1.32 -0.36
C THR A 83 -2.15 -2.26 -1.21
N PHE A 84 -3.37 -1.84 -1.51
CA PHE A 84 -4.26 -2.52 -2.45
C PHE A 84 -4.12 -1.93 -3.85
N TYR A 85 -4.09 -2.81 -4.85
CA TYR A 85 -4.13 -2.47 -6.27
C TYR A 85 -5.33 -3.15 -6.91
N SER A 86 -6.21 -2.37 -7.56
CA SER A 86 -7.35 -2.96 -8.26
C SER A 86 -6.92 -3.66 -9.55
N GLU A 87 -7.73 -4.62 -9.97
CA GLU A 87 -7.59 -5.31 -11.25
C GLU A 87 -8.54 -4.78 -12.32
N GLY A 88 -8.11 -4.96 -13.57
CA GLY A 88 -8.83 -4.51 -14.76
C GLY A 88 -8.83 -2.99 -14.94
N GLU A 89 -9.20 -2.56 -16.14
CA GLU A 89 -9.90 -1.28 -16.30
C GLU A 89 -11.33 -1.50 -15.78
N ARG A 90 -11.85 -0.52 -15.04
CA ARG A 90 -13.26 -0.57 -14.65
C ARG A 90 -14.13 -0.40 -15.90
N GLU A 91 -15.38 -0.84 -15.82
CA GLU A 91 -16.37 -0.72 -16.91
C GLU A 91 -16.58 0.74 -17.37
N ASP A 92 -16.30 1.70 -16.49
CA ASP A 92 -16.34 3.14 -16.76
C ASP A 92 -15.08 3.68 -17.47
N GLY A 93 -14.15 2.80 -17.87
CA GLY A 93 -12.87 3.16 -18.49
C GLY A 93 -11.89 3.85 -17.55
N SER A 94 -12.15 3.84 -16.23
CA SER A 94 -11.26 4.49 -15.27
C SER A 94 -10.02 3.66 -14.96
N ASP A 95 -8.96 4.42 -14.70
CA ASP A 95 -7.65 3.97 -14.27
C ASP A 95 -7.70 3.02 -13.06
N LYS A 96 -6.64 2.22 -12.91
CA LYS A 96 -6.45 1.34 -11.75
C LYS A 96 -6.48 2.16 -10.46
N LEU A 97 -6.86 1.51 -9.36
CA LEU A 97 -6.82 2.09 -8.02
C LEU A 97 -5.55 1.67 -7.30
N LYS A 98 -4.97 2.61 -6.56
CA LYS A 98 -3.89 2.37 -5.59
C LYS A 98 -4.33 2.96 -4.25
N LEU A 99 -4.54 2.12 -3.26
CA LEU A 99 -5.10 2.51 -1.96
C LEU A 99 -4.21 1.99 -0.83
N ILE A 100 -3.82 2.86 0.10
CA ILE A 100 -3.08 2.46 1.29
C ILE A 100 -4.08 2.02 2.36
N ALA A 101 -3.99 0.79 2.84
CA ALA A 101 -4.90 0.28 3.86
C ALA A 101 -4.60 0.90 5.23
N LEU A 102 -5.62 1.46 5.86
CA LEU A 102 -5.54 2.00 7.21
C LEU A 102 -5.60 0.88 8.26
N PRO A 103 -4.88 1.03 9.39
CA PRO A 103 -4.96 0.08 10.49
C PRO A 103 -6.39 -0.10 11.01
N ASN A 104 -6.90 -1.33 10.95
CA ASN A 104 -8.15 -1.74 11.60
C ASN A 104 -8.20 -3.28 11.78
N LEU A 105 -9.26 -3.78 12.40
CA LEU A 105 -9.42 -5.22 12.67
C LEU A 105 -9.47 -6.08 11.39
N ASN A 106 -10.04 -5.56 10.30
CA ASN A 106 -10.09 -6.30 9.03
C ASN A 106 -8.71 -6.39 8.38
N LEU A 107 -7.89 -5.35 8.48
CA LEU A 107 -6.51 -5.37 8.03
C LEU A 107 -5.69 -6.37 8.86
N GLU A 108 -5.88 -6.40 10.18
CA GLU A 108 -5.21 -7.37 11.05
C GLU A 108 -5.56 -8.82 10.66
N ARG A 109 -6.86 -9.10 10.45
CA ARG A 109 -7.33 -10.41 9.97
C ARG A 109 -6.70 -10.77 8.63
N PHE A 110 -6.62 -9.82 7.71
CA PHE A 110 -5.93 -10.00 6.44
C PHE A 110 -4.44 -10.31 6.65
N ARG A 111 -3.71 -9.57 7.49
CA ARG A 111 -2.28 -9.81 7.75
C ARG A 111 -2.01 -11.20 8.36
N ASN A 112 -2.96 -11.73 9.13
CA ASN A 112 -2.87 -13.07 9.71
C ASN A 112 -3.15 -14.19 8.69
N ASP A 113 -3.66 -13.88 7.50
CA ASP A 113 -3.79 -14.85 6.41
C ASP A 113 -2.41 -15.15 5.81
N SER A 114 -2.04 -16.43 5.75
CA SER A 114 -0.74 -16.88 5.23
C SER A 114 -0.48 -16.50 3.77
N SER A 115 -1.52 -16.14 3.03
CA SER A 115 -1.45 -15.73 1.63
C SER A 115 -1.49 -14.22 1.40
N ALA A 116 -1.52 -13.41 2.47
CA ALA A 116 -1.62 -11.95 2.40
C ALA A 116 -0.56 -11.29 1.52
N ALA A 117 0.67 -11.82 1.52
CA ALA A 117 1.78 -11.27 0.73
C ALA A 117 1.86 -11.83 -0.71
N ASN A 118 1.01 -12.79 -1.07
CA ASN A 118 1.05 -13.42 -2.39
C ASN A 118 0.27 -12.58 -3.41
N ARG A 119 1.00 -12.04 -4.40
CA ARG A 119 0.43 -11.22 -5.48
C ARG A 119 -0.41 -11.99 -6.48
N ASP A 120 -0.33 -13.32 -6.50
CA ASP A 120 -1.16 -14.17 -7.36
C ASP A 120 -2.55 -14.43 -6.75
N VAL A 121 -2.71 -14.11 -5.46
CA VAL A 121 -4.00 -14.23 -4.78
C VAL A 121 -4.85 -13.00 -5.05
N ARG A 122 -6.11 -13.26 -5.40
CA ARG A 122 -7.12 -12.26 -5.71
C ARG A 122 -8.01 -12.02 -4.52
N TRP A 123 -8.33 -10.76 -4.28
CA TRP A 123 -9.10 -10.30 -3.13
C TRP A 123 -10.20 -9.38 -3.59
N LEU A 124 -11.39 -9.59 -3.03
CA LEU A 124 -12.54 -8.71 -3.16
C LEU A 124 -12.63 -7.87 -1.91
N ILE A 125 -12.62 -6.54 -2.06
CA ILE A 125 -12.63 -5.63 -0.93
C ILE A 125 -13.83 -4.70 -0.95
N SER A 126 -14.25 -4.26 0.23
CA SER A 126 -15.20 -3.16 0.39
C SER A 126 -14.76 -2.28 1.56
N GLY A 127 -15.05 -0.99 1.50
CA GLY A 127 -14.58 -0.06 2.51
C GLY A 127 -14.77 1.40 2.13
N THR A 128 -14.39 2.28 3.04
CA THR A 128 -14.52 3.73 2.85
C THR A 128 -13.15 4.33 2.57
N VAL A 129 -13.10 5.17 1.54
CA VAL A 129 -11.88 5.85 1.10
C VAL A 129 -11.72 7.17 1.84
N THR A 130 -10.47 7.50 2.16
CA THR A 130 -10.07 8.78 2.73
C THR A 130 -8.89 9.32 1.96
N GLU A 131 -8.87 10.62 1.75
CA GLU A 131 -7.75 11.30 1.09
C GLU A 131 -6.88 11.99 2.15
N TYR A 132 -5.56 11.84 2.04
CA TYR A 132 -4.61 12.56 2.89
C TYR A 132 -3.30 12.76 2.14
N GLN A 133 -2.78 13.99 2.09
CA GLN A 133 -1.52 14.33 1.42
C GLN A 133 -1.41 13.75 -0.01
N ASP A 134 -2.42 13.98 -0.85
CA ASP A 134 -2.50 13.50 -2.24
C ASP A 134 -2.45 11.97 -2.41
N HIS A 135 -2.75 11.23 -1.34
CA HIS A 135 -2.86 9.78 -1.37
C HIS A 135 -4.25 9.31 -0.96
N ASN A 136 -4.71 8.25 -1.62
CA ASN A 136 -5.92 7.55 -1.23
C ASN A 136 -5.59 6.45 -0.22
N TYR A 137 -6.34 6.47 0.86
CA TYR A 137 -6.33 5.48 1.92
C TYR A 137 -7.67 4.78 1.95
N ILE A 138 -7.70 3.54 2.46
CA ILE A 138 -8.95 2.81 2.63
C ILE A 138 -9.06 2.24 4.03
N LEU A 139 -10.18 2.52 4.69
CA LEU A 139 -10.62 1.80 5.87
C LEU A 139 -11.38 0.55 5.42
N LEU A 140 -10.76 -0.62 5.55
CA LEU A 140 -11.32 -1.89 5.08
C LEU A 140 -12.56 -2.29 5.89
N GLY A 141 -13.72 -2.38 5.25
CA GLY A 141 -14.96 -2.89 5.84
C GLY A 141 -15.14 -4.40 5.64
N ARG A 142 -14.70 -4.93 4.50
CA ARG A 142 -14.74 -6.35 4.16
C ARG A 142 -13.56 -6.73 3.27
N VAL A 143 -13.01 -7.92 3.50
CA VAL A 143 -11.93 -8.51 2.71
C VAL A 143 -12.25 -9.99 2.49
N LEU A 144 -12.43 -10.40 1.23
CA LEU A 144 -12.74 -11.78 0.86
C LEU A 144 -11.69 -12.29 -0.11
N LYS A 145 -11.11 -13.45 0.18
CA LYS A 145 -10.22 -14.14 -0.75
C LYS A 145 -11.05 -14.75 -1.88
N LYS A 146 -10.72 -14.43 -3.13
CA LYS A 146 -11.33 -15.09 -4.29
C LYS A 146 -10.65 -16.44 -4.47
N ALA A 147 -11.44 -17.52 -4.48
CA ALA A 147 -10.92 -18.84 -4.82
C ALA A 147 -10.28 -18.76 -6.21
N SER A 148 -9.00 -19.15 -6.29
CA SER A 148 -8.40 -19.48 -7.58
C SER A 148 -9.25 -20.61 -8.14
N GLY A 149 -9.97 -20.36 -9.24
CA GLY A 149 -10.76 -21.40 -9.89
C GLY A 149 -9.81 -22.51 -10.29
N GLY A 150 -9.70 -23.55 -9.46
CA GLY A 150 -9.10 -24.80 -9.87
C GLY A 150 -9.99 -25.31 -10.98
N SER A 151 -9.52 -25.24 -12.21
CA SER A 151 -10.08 -26.04 -13.29
C SER A 151 -9.91 -27.49 -12.86
N SER A 152 -10.96 -28.07 -12.29
CA SER A 152 -11.15 -29.50 -12.25
C SER A 152 -11.28 -29.96 -13.70
N ASP A 153 -10.15 -30.04 -14.39
CA ASP A 153 -9.97 -30.82 -15.61
C ASP A 153 -9.69 -32.26 -15.15
N SER A 154 -10.72 -32.83 -14.53
CA SER A 154 -10.78 -34.20 -14.06
C SER A 154 -12.00 -34.82 -14.74
N ASP A 155 -11.99 -34.84 -16.08
CA ASP A 155 -12.93 -35.62 -16.91
C ASP A 155 -12.51 -35.54 -18.39
N ALA A 156 -11.43 -36.22 -18.79
CA ALA A 156 -11.33 -36.83 -20.12
C ALA A 156 -10.07 -37.71 -20.28
N ARG A 157 -10.34 -39.02 -20.21
CA ARG A 157 -9.63 -40.16 -20.85
C ARG A 157 -8.54 -40.88 -20.08
#